data_AF-A0A562MP28-F1
#
_entry.id   AF-A0A562MP28-F1
#
_cell.length_a   1.000
_cell.length_b   1.000
_cell.length_c   1.000
_cell.angle_alpha   90.00
_cell.angle_beta   90.00
_cell.angle_gamma   90.00
#
_symmetry.space_group_name_H-M   'P 1'
#
loop_
_entity.id
_entity.type
_entity.pdbx_description
1 polymer ?
#
loop_
_entity_poly.entity_id
_entity_poly.type
_entity_poly.pdbx_seq_one_letter_code
_entity_poly.pdbx_strand_id
1 'polypeptide(L)'
;MEKNSIFEYFIFKSLLLLSREGNVFQNDLSILKSIKLLFFFSTVSDLDHEPLIDNFERVKALPLGHVITDVYSSMKLDSLRHFRFNKNGVVLKNPSINESDFDSRIRSEVDYRFDLLLQFNPDILKMTAYELVELSHKWFSWNYYFNKARLNGQSSIDIPIEVIKNERKIYKF
;
A
#
# COMPACT_ATOMS: atom_id res chain seq x y z
N MET A 1 -9.87 -5.86 12.72
CA MET A 1 -8.78 -6.52 11.98
C MET A 1 -7.52 -5.67 12.16
N GLU A 2 -6.38 -6.27 12.44
CA GLU A 2 -5.16 -5.52 12.74
C GLU A 2 -4.51 -5.01 11.44
N LYS A 3 -4.55 -3.70 11.19
CA LYS A 3 -4.04 -3.02 9.98
C LYS A 3 -2.62 -3.41 9.59
N ASN A 4 -1.75 -3.64 10.59
CA ASN A 4 -0.39 -4.09 10.37
C ASN A 4 -0.35 -5.53 9.85
N SER A 5 -1.16 -6.43 10.39
CA SER A 5 -1.24 -7.82 9.94
C SER A 5 -1.77 -7.95 8.50
N ILE A 6 -2.73 -7.09 8.09
CA ILE A 6 -3.16 -6.97 6.68
C ILE A 6 -1.99 -6.57 5.79
N PHE A 7 -1.29 -5.50 6.18
CA PHE A 7 -0.15 -4.98 5.42
C PHE A 7 0.98 -6.00 5.31
N GLU A 8 1.33 -6.67 6.41
CA GLU A 8 2.41 -7.67 6.41
C GLU A 8 2.05 -8.87 5.53
N TYR A 9 0.79 -9.32 5.53
CA TYR A 9 0.39 -10.40 4.63
C TYR A 9 0.37 -9.95 3.16
N PHE A 10 -0.06 -8.73 2.86
CA PHE A 10 0.04 -8.13 1.52
C PHE A 10 1.50 -8.11 1.02
N ILE A 11 2.45 -7.73 1.88
CA ILE A 11 3.87 -7.72 1.54
C ILE A 11 4.41 -9.13 1.35
N PHE A 12 4.02 -10.09 2.20
CA PHE A 12 4.36 -11.50 2.04
C PHE A 12 3.92 -12.02 0.66
N LYS A 13 2.67 -11.78 0.25
CA LYS A 13 2.13 -12.16 -1.07
C LYS A 13 2.89 -11.50 -2.22
N SER A 14 3.21 -10.21 -2.08
CA SER A 14 3.99 -9.47 -3.08
C SER A 14 5.38 -10.08 -3.30
N LEU A 15 6.10 -10.40 -2.23
CA LEU A 15 7.41 -11.06 -2.29
C LEU A 15 7.31 -12.46 -2.90
N LEU A 16 6.29 -13.23 -2.51
CA LEU A 16 6.06 -14.57 -3.04
C LEU A 16 5.82 -14.55 -4.56
N LEU A 17 5.00 -13.62 -5.06
CA LEU A 17 4.75 -13.48 -6.49
C LEU A 17 6.03 -13.05 -7.24
N LEU A 18 6.70 -11.99 -6.77
CA LEU A 18 7.90 -11.47 -7.42
C LEU A 18 9.07 -12.46 -7.44
N SER A 19 9.18 -13.33 -6.43
CA SER A 19 10.22 -14.37 -6.38
C SER A 19 9.96 -15.54 -7.35
N ARG A 20 8.72 -15.73 -7.82
CA ARG A 20 8.36 -16.81 -8.75
C ARG A 20 8.57 -16.45 -10.22
N GLU A 21 8.65 -15.17 -10.56
CA GLU A 21 8.70 -14.68 -11.96
C GLU A 21 10.06 -14.82 -12.67
N GLY A 22 10.95 -15.72 -12.22
CA GLY A 22 12.07 -16.28 -13.02
C GLY A 22 13.26 -15.36 -13.32
N ASN A 23 13.15 -14.04 -13.15
CA ASN A 23 14.28 -13.12 -13.17
C ASN A 23 14.88 -12.98 -11.77
N VAL A 24 16.14 -12.57 -11.67
CA VAL A 24 16.81 -12.26 -10.40
C VAL A 24 15.92 -11.29 -9.61
N PHE A 25 15.21 -11.81 -8.60
CA PHE A 25 14.32 -11.03 -7.77
C PHE A 25 15.14 -9.96 -7.04
N GLN A 26 15.08 -8.73 -7.52
CA GLN A 26 15.64 -7.60 -6.81
C GLN A 26 14.56 -7.04 -5.89
N ASN A 27 14.72 -7.32 -4.61
CA ASN A 27 13.84 -6.80 -3.58
C ASN A 27 13.98 -5.27 -3.47
N ASP A 28 13.07 -4.56 -4.12
CA ASP A 28 12.98 -3.10 -4.15
C ASP A 28 11.77 -2.56 -3.38
N LEU A 29 11.10 -3.40 -2.56
CA LEU A 29 9.96 -3.05 -1.70
C LEU A 29 10.41 -2.16 -0.53
N SER A 30 10.93 -0.98 -0.87
CA SER A 30 11.29 0.08 0.05
C SER A 30 10.08 0.59 0.81
N ILE A 31 10.32 1.42 1.83
CA ILE A 31 9.23 2.11 2.55
C ILE A 31 8.30 2.85 1.58
N LEU A 32 8.88 3.60 0.63
CA LEU A 32 8.09 4.39 -0.32
C LEU A 32 7.29 3.49 -1.27
N LYS A 33 7.92 2.48 -1.87
CA LYS A 33 7.22 1.56 -2.78
C LYS A 33 6.08 0.86 -2.06
N SER A 34 6.35 0.31 -0.87
CA SER A 34 5.37 -0.45 -0.09
C SER A 34 4.18 0.40 0.36
N ILE A 35 4.40 1.66 0.75
CA ILE A 35 3.28 2.53 1.15
C ILE A 35 2.42 2.96 -0.04
N LYS A 36 3.01 3.14 -1.22
CA LYS A 36 2.25 3.38 -2.45
C LYS A 36 1.43 2.17 -2.85
N LEU A 37 2.05 0.99 -2.85
CA LEU A 37 1.36 -0.26 -3.13
C LEU A 37 0.21 -0.50 -2.16
N LEU A 38 0.40 -0.23 -0.86
CA LEU A 38 -0.66 -0.33 0.14
C LEU A 38 -1.82 0.62 -0.15
N PHE A 39 -1.56 1.85 -0.61
CA PHE A 39 -2.63 2.77 -1.00
C PHE A 39 -3.47 2.20 -2.17
N PHE A 40 -2.84 1.68 -3.22
CA PHE A 40 -3.59 1.08 -4.32
C PHE A 40 -4.33 -0.18 -3.88
N PHE A 41 -3.68 -1.08 -3.15
CA PHE A 41 -4.27 -2.29 -2.59
C PHE A 41 -5.48 -1.97 -1.69
N SER A 42 -5.37 -0.98 -0.80
CA SER A 42 -6.46 -0.65 0.13
C SER A 42 -7.66 -0.01 -0.54
N THR A 43 -7.51 0.53 -1.75
CA THR A 43 -8.60 1.20 -2.47
C THR A 43 -9.31 0.31 -3.48
N VAL A 44 -8.76 -0.87 -3.83
CA VAL A 44 -9.44 -1.79 -4.75
C VAL A 44 -10.77 -2.25 -4.17
N SER A 45 -11.77 -2.27 -5.02
CA SER A 45 -13.13 -2.68 -4.71
C SER A 45 -13.81 -3.13 -5.99
N ASP A 46 -14.92 -3.83 -5.85
CA ASP A 46 -15.82 -4.20 -6.92
C ASP A 46 -17.28 -4.00 -6.46
N LEU A 47 -18.24 -4.60 -7.16
CA LEU A 47 -19.66 -4.47 -6.85
C LEU A 47 -20.06 -5.16 -5.53
N ASP A 48 -19.31 -6.18 -5.11
CA ASP A 48 -19.65 -7.05 -3.98
C ASP A 48 -18.75 -6.79 -2.75
N HIS A 49 -17.61 -6.11 -2.94
CA HIS A 49 -16.61 -5.88 -1.89
C HIS A 49 -16.17 -4.42 -1.80
N GLU A 50 -16.46 -3.80 -0.66
CA GLU A 50 -15.97 -2.47 -0.29
C GLU A 50 -14.43 -2.43 -0.15
N PRO A 51 -13.80 -1.26 -0.39
CA PRO A 51 -12.36 -1.10 -0.25
C PRO A 51 -11.91 -1.24 1.21
N LEU A 52 -10.71 -1.78 1.42
CA LEU A 52 -10.08 -1.89 2.76
C LEU A 52 -9.62 -0.56 3.34
N ILE A 53 -9.75 0.54 2.61
CA ILE A 53 -9.27 1.85 3.04
C ILE A 53 -9.90 2.28 4.38
N ASP A 54 -11.12 1.82 4.70
CA ASP A 54 -11.79 2.05 5.99
C ASP A 54 -11.07 1.40 7.18
N ASN A 55 -10.28 0.34 6.95
CA ASN A 55 -9.43 -0.27 7.97
C ASN A 55 -8.20 0.58 8.30
N PHE A 56 -7.93 1.62 7.51
CA PHE A 56 -6.80 2.52 7.66
C PHE A 56 -7.31 3.91 8.06
N GLU A 57 -7.26 4.20 9.36
CA GLU A 57 -7.88 5.38 9.99
C GLU A 57 -7.36 6.74 9.49
N ARG A 58 -6.12 6.79 8.97
CA ARG A 58 -5.46 8.06 8.63
C ARG A 58 -4.65 7.98 7.35
N VAL A 59 -5.11 8.75 6.36
CA VAL A 59 -4.41 8.97 5.10
C VAL A 59 -4.05 10.45 4.98
N LYS A 60 -2.80 10.75 4.67
CA LYS A 60 -2.33 12.12 4.43
C LYS A 60 -1.91 12.34 2.98
N ALA A 61 -2.17 13.54 2.48
CA ALA A 61 -1.52 14.06 1.28
C ALA A 61 -0.12 14.56 1.65
N LEU A 62 0.92 13.93 1.11
CA LEU A 62 2.32 14.35 1.26
C LEU A 62 2.95 14.59 -0.12
N PRO A 63 4.15 15.19 -0.20
CA PRO A 63 4.80 15.47 -1.49
C PRO A 63 5.01 14.24 -2.39
N LEU A 64 5.04 13.04 -1.81
CA LEU A 64 5.22 11.75 -2.50
C LEU A 64 3.92 10.94 -2.57
N GLY A 65 2.77 11.59 -2.69
CA GLY A 65 1.46 10.96 -2.79
C GLY A 65 0.76 10.72 -1.44
N HIS A 66 -0.29 9.89 -1.45
CA HIS A 66 -1.03 9.45 -0.26
C HIS A 66 -0.19 8.60 0.70
N VAL A 67 -0.32 8.81 2.00
CA VAL A 67 0.39 7.99 2.99
C VAL A 67 -0.59 7.53 4.06
N ILE A 68 -0.75 6.21 4.19
CA ILE A 68 -1.42 5.59 5.32
C ILE A 68 -0.49 5.70 6.54
N THR A 69 -0.74 6.70 7.39
CA THR A 69 0.28 7.17 8.35
C THR A 69 0.59 6.18 9.46
N ASP A 70 -0.39 5.36 9.84
CA ASP A 70 -0.24 4.40 10.94
C ASP A 70 0.68 3.25 10.56
N VAL A 71 0.52 2.73 9.34
CA VAL A 71 1.40 1.70 8.80
C VAL A 71 2.78 2.28 8.52
N TYR A 72 2.85 3.47 7.93
CA TYR A 72 4.12 4.17 7.73
C TYR A 72 4.89 4.36 9.04
N SER A 73 4.21 4.77 10.11
CA SER A 73 4.81 4.90 11.44
C SER A 73 5.30 3.56 11.98
N SER A 74 4.53 2.48 11.80
CA SER A 74 4.92 1.13 12.20
C SER A 74 6.17 0.63 11.46
N MET A 75 6.30 0.96 10.17
CA MET A 75 7.51 0.69 9.38
C MET A 75 8.72 1.47 9.89
N LYS A 76 8.53 2.77 10.23
CA LYS A 76 9.61 3.66 10.69
C LYS A 76 10.09 3.34 12.10
N LEU A 77 9.20 2.90 12.97
CA LEU A 77 9.50 2.48 14.34
C LEU A 77 9.95 1.01 14.44
N ASP A 78 10.03 0.30 13.32
CA ASP A 78 10.33 -1.14 13.26
C ASP A 78 9.40 -1.98 14.16
N SER A 79 8.12 -1.61 14.25
CA SER A 79 7.14 -2.23 15.15
C SER A 79 6.25 -3.29 14.48
N LEU A 80 6.50 -3.59 13.21
CA LEU A 80 5.86 -4.70 12.49
C LEU A 80 6.39 -6.05 13.00
N ARG A 81 5.60 -7.13 12.90
CA ARG A 81 5.94 -8.41 13.53
C ARG A 81 6.94 -9.23 12.73
N HIS A 82 6.78 -9.26 11.41
CA HIS A 82 7.48 -10.16 10.50
C HIS A 82 8.50 -9.45 9.61
N PHE A 83 8.27 -8.18 9.29
CA PHE A 83 9.07 -7.44 8.31
C PHE A 83 9.76 -6.20 8.89
N ARG A 84 10.98 -5.93 8.43
CA ARG A 84 11.72 -4.69 8.65
C ARG A 84 11.96 -4.00 7.31
N PHE A 85 11.61 -2.73 7.21
CA PHE A 85 11.74 -1.95 5.97
C PHE A 85 12.87 -0.93 6.08
N ASN A 86 13.50 -0.64 4.94
CA ASN A 86 14.42 0.48 4.80
C ASN A 86 14.17 1.21 3.46
N LYS A 87 15.05 2.14 3.11
CA LYS A 87 14.93 2.94 1.87
C LYS A 87 15.14 2.14 0.59
N ASN A 88 15.72 0.94 0.66
CA ASN A 88 16.10 0.13 -0.48
C ASN A 88 15.20 -1.12 -0.64
N GLY A 89 14.58 -1.61 0.43
CA GLY A 89 13.80 -2.85 0.37
C GLY A 89 13.24 -3.26 1.73
N VAL A 90 12.82 -4.52 1.81
CA VAL A 90 12.28 -5.16 3.02
C VAL A 90 13.06 -6.43 3.37
N VAL A 91 13.23 -6.74 4.65
CA VAL A 91 13.82 -8.00 5.11
C VAL A 91 12.92 -8.69 6.13
N LEU A 92 13.01 -10.01 6.21
CA LEU A 92 12.35 -10.78 7.25
C LEU A 92 13.05 -10.56 8.59
N LYS A 93 12.27 -10.48 9.66
CA LYS A 93 12.76 -10.46 11.05
C LYS A 93 13.06 -11.86 11.57
N ASN A 94 12.29 -12.85 11.10
CA ASN A 94 12.45 -14.26 11.45
C ASN A 94 13.09 -15.03 10.28
N PRO A 95 13.75 -16.18 10.54
CA PRO A 95 14.41 -16.97 9.48
C PRO A 95 13.47 -17.45 8.36
N SER A 96 12.20 -17.66 8.69
CA SER A 96 11.17 -18.11 7.76
C SER A 96 9.82 -17.52 8.13
N ILE A 97 8.94 -17.43 7.14
CA ILE A 97 7.54 -17.06 7.30
C ILE A 97 6.70 -17.88 6.32
N ASN A 98 5.54 -18.32 6.75
CA ASN A 98 4.58 -19.09 5.97
C ASN A 98 3.20 -18.44 6.02
N GLU A 99 2.33 -18.80 5.09
CA GLU A 99 0.94 -18.31 5.09
C GLU A 99 0.23 -18.63 6.42
N SER A 100 0.49 -19.79 7.03
CA SER A 100 -0.11 -20.19 8.30
C SER A 100 0.25 -19.28 9.49
N ASP A 101 1.26 -18.42 9.35
CA ASP A 101 1.61 -17.44 10.38
C ASP A 101 0.61 -16.27 10.45
N PHE A 102 -0.28 -16.16 9.46
CA PHE A 102 -1.32 -15.14 9.37
C PHE A 102 -2.72 -15.71 9.62
N ASP A 103 -3.56 -14.90 10.28
CA ASP A 103 -4.94 -15.26 10.57
C ASP A 103 -5.72 -15.59 9.28
N SER A 104 -6.51 -16.67 9.30
CA SER A 104 -7.26 -17.14 8.14
C SER A 104 -8.21 -16.11 7.52
N ARG A 105 -8.78 -15.19 8.34
CA ARG A 105 -9.65 -14.11 7.85
C ARG A 105 -8.84 -13.05 7.14
N ILE A 106 -7.66 -12.69 7.68
CA ILE A 106 -6.72 -11.78 7.02
C ILE A 106 -6.28 -12.36 5.69
N ARG A 107 -5.98 -13.66 5.64
CA ARG A 107 -5.58 -14.32 4.40
C ARG A 107 -6.65 -14.21 3.33
N SER A 108 -7.86 -14.63 3.65
CA SER A 108 -9.00 -14.60 2.72
C SER A 108 -9.26 -13.19 2.18
N GLU A 109 -9.23 -12.19 3.06
CA GLU A 109 -9.52 -10.79 2.72
C GLU A 109 -8.45 -10.16 1.82
N VAL A 110 -7.18 -10.48 2.09
CA VAL A 110 -6.04 -9.96 1.33
C VAL A 110 -5.87 -10.70 0.01
N ASP A 111 -6.00 -12.03 -0.01
CA ASP A 111 -5.82 -12.83 -1.23
C ASP A 111 -6.78 -12.35 -2.32
N TYR A 112 -8.05 -12.18 -1.98
CA TYR A 112 -9.05 -11.65 -2.90
C TYR A 112 -8.67 -10.30 -3.50
N ARG A 113 -8.28 -9.34 -2.64
CA ARG A 113 -7.95 -7.98 -3.08
C ARG A 113 -6.61 -7.89 -3.77
N PHE A 114 -5.68 -8.75 -3.42
CA PHE A 114 -4.39 -8.87 -4.10
C PHE A 114 -4.62 -9.31 -5.55
N ASP A 115 -5.45 -10.32 -5.76
CA ASP A 115 -5.82 -10.78 -7.10
C ASP A 115 -6.59 -9.70 -7.87
N LEU A 116 -7.55 -9.02 -7.23
CA LEU A 116 -8.29 -7.90 -7.86
C LEU A 116 -7.37 -6.74 -8.26
N LEU A 117 -6.39 -6.39 -7.42
CA LEU A 117 -5.41 -5.36 -7.73
C LEU A 117 -4.61 -5.72 -8.98
N LEU A 118 -4.16 -6.98 -9.08
CA LEU A 118 -3.42 -7.47 -10.24
C LEU A 118 -4.30 -7.57 -11.49
N GLN A 119 -5.61 -7.79 -11.36
CA GLN A 119 -6.54 -7.70 -12.49
C GLN A 119 -6.65 -6.25 -13.02
N PHE A 120 -6.71 -5.26 -12.13
CA PHE A 120 -6.74 -3.85 -12.54
C PHE A 120 -5.42 -3.35 -13.11
N ASN A 121 -4.29 -3.81 -12.56
CA ASN A 121 -2.96 -3.55 -13.08
C ASN A 121 -2.00 -4.72 -12.82
N PRO A 122 -1.78 -5.59 -13.82
CA PRO A 122 -0.90 -6.76 -13.70
C PRO A 122 0.57 -6.40 -13.41
N ASP A 123 0.98 -5.19 -13.76
CA ASP A 123 2.37 -4.73 -13.63
C ASP A 123 2.61 -3.88 -12.38
N ILE A 124 1.60 -3.67 -11.52
CA ILE A 124 1.70 -2.70 -10.42
C ILE A 124 2.84 -2.99 -9.45
N LEU A 125 3.14 -4.28 -9.20
CA LEU A 125 4.25 -4.67 -8.33
C LEU A 125 5.62 -4.48 -9.00
N LYS A 126 5.67 -4.46 -10.34
CA LYS A 126 6.88 -4.24 -11.14
C LYS A 126 7.20 -2.76 -11.31
N MET A 127 6.21 -1.89 -11.13
CA MET A 127 6.40 -0.43 -11.14
C MET A 127 7.41 0.00 -10.06
N THR A 128 8.27 0.95 -10.41
CA THR A 128 9.17 1.61 -9.49
C THR A 128 8.42 2.44 -8.45
N ALA A 129 9.08 2.74 -7.33
CA ALA A 129 8.50 3.64 -6.31
C ALA A 129 8.08 4.99 -6.92
N TYR A 130 8.84 5.51 -7.88
CA TYR A 130 8.56 6.79 -8.54
C TYR A 130 7.34 6.71 -9.46
N GLU A 131 7.23 5.67 -10.29
CA GLU A 131 6.04 5.48 -11.13
C GLU A 131 4.76 5.33 -10.31
N LEU A 132 4.83 4.64 -9.16
CA LEU A 132 3.70 4.54 -8.23
C LEU A 132 3.35 5.89 -7.58
N VAL A 133 4.33 6.75 -7.32
CA VAL A 133 4.11 8.14 -6.86
C VAL A 133 3.37 8.93 -7.93
N GLU A 134 3.89 8.96 -9.16
CA GLU A 134 3.26 9.64 -10.30
C GLU A 134 1.84 9.14 -10.57
N LEU A 135 1.62 7.83 -10.47
CA LEU A 135 0.29 7.24 -10.58
C LEU A 135 -0.64 7.72 -9.46
N SER A 136 -0.16 7.77 -8.20
CA SER A 136 -0.96 8.26 -7.07
C SER A 136 -1.29 9.75 -7.18
N HIS A 137 -0.43 10.53 -7.85
CA HIS A 137 -0.66 11.95 -8.10
C HIS A 137 -1.80 12.22 -9.08
N LYS A 138 -2.20 11.24 -9.90
CA LYS A 138 -3.35 11.36 -10.81
C LYS A 138 -4.70 11.37 -10.08
N TRP A 139 -4.74 10.92 -8.82
CA TRP A 139 -5.98 10.89 -8.03
C TRP A 139 -6.37 12.29 -7.56
N PHE A 140 -7.66 12.61 -7.61
CA PHE A 140 -8.19 13.90 -7.22
C PHE A 140 -7.89 14.22 -5.75
N SER A 141 -8.06 13.23 -4.85
CA SER A 141 -7.87 13.44 -3.42
C SER A 141 -6.46 13.90 -3.10
N TRP A 142 -5.41 13.31 -3.69
CA TRP A 142 -4.07 13.78 -3.45
C TRP A 142 -3.86 15.19 -3.99
N ASN A 143 -4.23 15.42 -5.25
CA ASN A 143 -3.99 16.71 -5.91
C ASN A 143 -4.68 17.85 -5.15
N TYR A 144 -5.97 17.69 -4.84
CA TYR A 144 -6.74 18.70 -4.12
C TYR A 144 -6.20 18.96 -2.71
N TYR A 145 -6.01 17.91 -1.91
CA TYR A 145 -5.59 18.07 -0.51
C TYR A 145 -4.13 18.53 -0.40
N PHE A 146 -3.23 18.04 -1.25
CA PHE A 146 -1.85 18.51 -1.23
C PHE A 146 -1.75 19.99 -1.64
N ASN A 147 -2.50 20.43 -2.65
CA ASN A 147 -2.55 21.85 -3.00
C ASN A 147 -3.15 22.70 -1.87
N LYS A 148 -4.20 22.21 -1.20
CA LYS A 148 -4.77 22.89 -0.03
C LYS A 148 -3.74 23.02 1.10
N ALA A 149 -2.95 21.98 1.38
CA ALA A 149 -1.87 22.03 2.36
C ALA A 149 -0.86 23.14 1.99
N ARG A 150 -0.41 23.16 0.72
CA ARG A 150 0.55 24.14 0.22
C ARG A 150 0.04 25.58 0.32
N LEU A 151 -1.22 25.83 -0.02
CA LEU A 151 -1.85 27.16 0.11
C LEU A 151 -1.88 27.65 1.57
N ASN A 152 -1.96 26.71 2.52
CA ASN A 152 -1.94 26.99 3.96
C ASN A 152 -0.53 27.00 4.56
N GLY A 153 0.53 26.91 3.75
CA GLY A 153 1.92 26.82 4.23
C GLY A 153 2.26 25.50 4.94
N GLN A 154 1.45 24.46 4.75
CA GLN A 154 1.64 23.13 5.34
C GLN A 154 2.28 22.16 4.35
N SER A 155 3.12 21.25 4.86
CA SER A 155 3.76 20.20 4.05
C SER A 155 2.91 18.94 3.88
N SER A 156 1.79 18.84 4.60
CA SER A 156 0.83 17.74 4.50
C SER A 156 -0.52 18.13 5.07
N ILE A 157 -1.56 17.40 4.71
CA ILE A 157 -2.89 17.51 5.32
C ILE A 157 -3.58 16.13 5.30
N ASP A 158 -4.49 15.89 6.25
CA ASP A 158 -5.33 14.69 6.24
C ASP A 158 -6.30 14.71 5.06
N ILE A 159 -6.49 13.54 4.46
CA ILE A 159 -7.48 13.27 3.41
C ILE A 159 -8.62 12.48 4.04
N PRO A 160 -9.87 12.96 3.99
CA PRO A 160 -11.03 12.18 4.42
C PRO A 160 -11.17 10.92 3.58
N ILE A 161 -11.34 9.78 4.25
CA ILE A 161 -11.47 8.45 3.61
C ILE A 161 -12.63 8.43 2.61
N GLU A 162 -13.75 9.07 2.94
CA GLU A 162 -14.90 9.18 2.04
C GLU A 162 -14.58 9.86 0.70
N VAL A 163 -13.62 10.80 0.66
CA VAL A 163 -13.20 11.39 -0.62
C VAL A 163 -12.45 10.35 -1.47
N ILE A 164 -11.59 9.55 -0.83
CA ILE A 164 -10.82 8.50 -1.50
C ILE A 164 -11.74 7.39 -2.03
N LYS A 165 -12.79 7.05 -1.27
CA LYS A 165 -13.75 6.01 -1.66
C LYS A 165 -14.60 6.40 -2.87
N ASN A 166 -15.03 7.65 -2.90
CA ASN A 166 -16.02 8.14 -3.87
C ASN A 166 -15.39 8.77 -5.13
N GLU A 167 -14.07 8.95 -5.17
CA GLU A 167 -13.42 9.44 -6.38
C GLU A 167 -13.22 8.35 -7.43
N ARG A 168 -12.95 8.78 -8.67
CA ARG A 168 -12.56 7.87 -9.74
C ARG A 168 -11.19 7.25 -9.41
N LYS A 169 -11.18 5.93 -9.23
CA LYS A 169 -9.96 5.16 -8.94
C LYS A 169 -9.11 4.97 -10.19
N ILE A 170 -7.80 5.12 -10.05
CA ILE A 170 -6.82 5.05 -11.15
C ILE A 170 -5.71 4.06 -10.76
N TYR A 171 -5.62 2.94 -11.47
CA TYR A 171 -4.66 1.88 -11.17
C TYR A 171 -3.55 1.73 -12.21
N LYS A 172 -3.64 2.43 -13.35
CA LYS A 172 -2.66 2.40 -14.45
C LYS A 172 -2.56 3.75 -15.15
N PHE A 173 -1.49 3.96 -15.91
CA PHE A 173 -1.24 5.21 -16.64
C PHE A 173 -2.26 5.50 -17.72
#